data_AF-T1D915-F1
#
_entry.id   AF-T1D915-F1
#
_cell.length_a   1.000
_cell.length_b   1.000
_cell.length_c   1.000
_cell.angle_alpha   90.00
_cell.angle_beta   90.00
_cell.angle_gamma   90.00
#
_symmetry.space_group_name_H-M   'P 1'
#
loop_
_entity.id
_entity.type
_entity.pdbx_description
1 polymer ?
#
loop_
_entity_poly.entity_id
_entity_poly.type
_entity_poly.pdbx_seq_one_letter_code
_entity_poly.pdbx_strand_id
1 'polypeptide(L)'
;FTQRMIGPEILEETAESVILQDVVGANPLPLPSVIRRMHQMVRAMQSDAMAAFRAGDPSIARDVIERDWEVDRLHWFLEKQVMSALRDVRLLLSLDLTLPECSMYLLVSRVLERIADHAVRIAETVMILEKERTPPEIVAELERMAQQAA
;
A
#
# COMPACT_ATOMS: atom_id res chain seq x y z
N PHE A 1 3.65 2.30 21.76
CA PHE A 1 2.28 2.80 22.04
C PHE A 1 1.95 4.10 21.30
N THR A 2 2.93 4.95 20.95
CA THR A 2 2.75 6.22 20.23
C THR A 2 2.76 6.14 18.69
N GLN A 3 3.20 5.03 18.08
CA GLN A 3 3.15 4.82 16.62
C GLN A 3 1.76 4.44 16.07
N ARG A 4 0.73 4.33 16.92
CA ARG A 4 -0.64 3.97 16.52
C ARG A 4 -1.60 5.15 16.45
N MET A 5 -1.13 6.37 16.69
CA MET A 5 -1.96 7.58 16.64
C MET A 5 -1.97 8.10 15.20
N ILE A 6 -3.13 8.02 14.57
CA ILE A 6 -3.36 8.56 13.23
C ILE A 6 -3.56 10.07 13.39
N GLY A 7 -2.50 10.85 13.20
CA GLY A 7 -2.53 12.32 13.22
C GLY A 7 -2.99 12.91 11.88
N PRO A 8 -2.59 14.14 11.53
CA PRO A 8 -2.79 14.65 10.18
C PRO A 8 -2.05 13.76 9.16
N GLU A 9 -2.81 13.22 8.21
CA GLU A 9 -2.31 12.43 7.09
C GLU A 9 -2.22 13.28 5.83
N ILE A 10 -1.19 13.05 5.02
CA ILE A 10 -1.15 13.58 3.66
C ILE A 10 -2.21 12.82 2.86
N LEU A 11 -3.32 13.48 2.52
CA LEU A 11 -4.35 12.89 1.67
C LEU A 11 -3.92 12.89 0.21
N GLU A 12 -3.28 13.98 -0.22
CA GLU A 12 -2.85 14.17 -1.59
C GLU A 12 -1.58 15.00 -1.61
N GLU A 13 -0.63 14.59 -2.44
CA GLU A 13 0.61 15.31 -2.70
C GLU A 13 0.78 15.41 -4.21
N THR A 14 0.77 16.64 -4.71
CA THR A 14 1.09 16.97 -6.09
C THR A 14 2.34 17.86 -6.10
N ALA A 15 2.87 18.15 -7.29
CA ALA A 15 3.98 19.08 -7.43
C ALA A 15 3.67 20.51 -6.93
N GLU A 16 2.38 20.87 -6.78
CA GLU A 16 1.93 22.22 -6.45
C GLU A 16 1.16 22.31 -5.13
N SER A 17 0.79 21.17 -4.53
CA SER A 17 -0.05 21.16 -3.32
C SER A 17 0.16 19.92 -2.46
N VAL A 18 0.03 20.11 -1.14
CA VAL A 18 -0.06 19.04 -0.14
C VAL A 18 -1.36 19.24 0.63
N ILE A 19 -2.25 18.26 0.57
CA ILE A 19 -3.50 18.24 1.35
C ILE A 19 -3.26 17.42 2.61
N LEU A 20 -3.31 18.09 3.76
CA LEU A 20 -3.22 17.46 5.08
C LEU A 20 -4.61 17.37 5.70
N GLN A 21 -5.06 16.17 6.08
CA GLN A 21 -6.33 15.97 6.77
C GLN A 21 -6.11 15.35 8.15
N ASP A 22 -6.67 15.98 9.18
CA ASP A 22 -6.67 15.45 10.54
C ASP A 22 -7.61 14.23 10.64
N VAL A 23 -7.02 13.06 10.87
CA VAL A 23 -7.72 11.79 10.97
C VAL A 23 -8.19 11.48 12.39
N VAL A 24 -7.87 12.34 13.35
CA VAL A 24 -8.44 12.30 14.71
C VAL A 24 -9.87 12.88 14.74
N GLY A 25 -10.22 13.72 13.76
CA GLY A 25 -11.51 14.38 13.65
C GLY A 25 -12.63 13.52 13.07
N ALA A 26 -13.88 13.97 13.24
CA ALA A 26 -15.10 13.31 12.77
C ALA A 26 -15.30 13.33 11.24
N ASN A 27 -14.27 13.71 10.46
CA ASN A 27 -14.38 13.83 9.01
C ASN A 27 -13.62 12.66 8.34
N PRO A 28 -14.34 11.63 7.88
CA PRO A 28 -13.70 10.46 7.30
C PRO A 28 -13.01 10.82 5.98
N LEU A 29 -11.88 10.18 5.67
CA LEU A 29 -11.23 10.29 4.37
C LEU A 29 -12.08 9.55 3.33
N PRO A 30 -12.29 10.13 2.13
CA PRO A 30 -12.95 9.41 1.05
C PRO A 30 -12.21 8.09 0.77
N LEU A 31 -12.92 6.96 0.87
CA LEU A 31 -12.34 5.64 0.62
C LEU A 31 -11.65 5.51 -0.76
N PRO A 32 -12.17 6.13 -1.85
CA PRO A 32 -11.45 6.16 -3.13
C PRO A 32 -10.03 6.74 -3.03
N SER A 33 -9.83 7.79 -2.23
CA SER A 33 -8.52 8.44 -2.08
C SER A 33 -7.54 7.53 -1.34
N VAL A 34 -8.02 6.84 -0.29
CA VAL A 34 -7.20 5.85 0.45
C VAL A 34 -6.76 4.72 -0.47
N ILE A 35 -7.67 4.16 -1.28
CA ILE A 35 -7.34 3.12 -2.26
C ILE A 35 -6.33 3.62 -3.30
N ARG A 36 -6.50 4.84 -3.83
CA ARG A 36 -5.53 5.41 -4.78
C ARG A 36 -4.13 5.53 -4.17
N ARG A 37 -4.02 6.00 -2.93
CA ARG A 37 -2.74 6.10 -2.21
C ARG A 37 -2.10 4.72 -2.00
N MET A 38 -2.88 3.75 -1.50
CA MET A 38 -2.41 2.36 -1.36
C MET A 38 -1.93 1.79 -2.70
N HIS A 39 -2.69 1.99 -3.78
CA HIS A 39 -2.31 1.52 -5.10
C HIS A 39 -0.99 2.12 -5.60
N GLN A 40 -0.80 3.43 -5.45
CA GLN A 40 0.45 4.10 -5.85
C GLN A 40 1.66 3.57 -5.08
N MET A 41 1.51 3.42 -3.76
CA MET A 41 2.55 2.85 -2.90
C MET A 41 2.90 1.42 -3.27
N VAL A 42 1.90 0.55 -3.40
CA VAL A 42 2.09 -0.87 -3.74
C VAL A 42 2.73 -1.04 -5.12
N ARG A 43 2.36 -0.20 -6.10
CA ARG A 43 3.01 -0.21 -7.41
C ARG A 43 4.48 0.20 -7.33
N ALA A 44 4.81 1.22 -6.53
CA ALA A 44 6.19 1.62 -6.31
C ALA A 44 6.99 0.52 -5.60
N MET A 45 6.43 -0.10 -4.55
CA MET A 45 7.04 -1.22 -3.84
C MET A 45 7.32 -2.41 -4.77
N GLN A 46 6.39 -2.78 -5.65
CA GLN A 46 6.63 -3.85 -6.63
C GLN A 46 7.75 -3.50 -7.61
N SER A 47 7.75 -2.27 -8.14
CA SER A 47 8.80 -1.81 -9.06
C SER A 47 10.18 -1.85 -8.39
N ASP A 48 10.27 -1.37 -7.16
CA ASP A 48 11.52 -1.29 -6.42
C ASP A 48 11.99 -2.66 -5.93
N ALA A 49 11.09 -3.56 -5.55
CA ALA A 49 11.44 -4.94 -5.22
C ALA A 49 12.08 -5.66 -6.42
N MET A 50 11.54 -5.46 -7.62
CA MET A 50 12.11 -6.00 -8.86
C MET A 50 13.45 -5.33 -9.20
N ALA A 51 13.59 -4.02 -8.98
CA ALA A 51 14.84 -3.31 -9.18
C ALA A 51 15.94 -3.79 -8.20
N ALA A 52 15.59 -3.96 -6.92
CA ALA A 52 16.46 -4.51 -5.89
C ALA A 52 16.94 -5.92 -6.27
N PHE A 53 16.02 -6.76 -6.74
CA PHE A 53 16.32 -8.13 -7.15
C PHE A 53 17.26 -8.18 -8.35
N ARG A 54 17.01 -7.36 -9.38
CA ARG A 54 17.87 -7.27 -10.57
C ARG A 54 19.28 -6.77 -10.22
N ALA A 55 19.38 -5.74 -9.38
CA ALA A 55 20.64 -5.13 -9.01
C ALA A 55 21.41 -5.92 -7.94
N GLY A 56 20.74 -6.82 -7.22
CA GLY A 56 21.25 -7.42 -6.00
C GLY A 56 21.51 -6.36 -4.92
N ASP A 57 20.66 -5.33 -4.86
CA ASP A 57 20.86 -4.17 -3.99
C ASP A 57 20.03 -4.28 -2.70
N PRO A 58 20.65 -4.60 -1.55
CA PRO A 58 19.96 -4.71 -0.28
C PRO A 58 19.48 -3.36 0.28
N SER A 59 19.95 -2.23 -0.24
CA SER A 59 19.46 -0.92 0.20
C SER A 59 18.04 -0.65 -0.29
N ILE A 60 17.78 -0.91 -1.58
CA ILE A 60 16.44 -0.80 -2.18
C ILE A 60 15.50 -1.83 -1.55
N ALA A 61 15.98 -3.06 -1.31
CA ALA A 61 15.19 -4.09 -0.64
C ALA A 61 14.73 -3.66 0.77
N ARG A 62 15.62 -3.09 1.58
CA ARG A 62 15.24 -2.58 2.91
C ARG A 62 14.19 -1.47 2.84
N ASP A 63 14.32 -0.56 1.90
CA ASP A 63 13.35 0.53 1.71
C ASP A 63 11.96 -0.01 1.31
N VAL A 64 11.89 -1.09 0.52
CA VAL A 64 10.62 -1.79 0.24
C VAL A 64 10.01 -2.38 1.51
N ILE A 65 10.83 -3.10 2.31
CA ILE A 65 10.38 -3.71 3.57
C ILE A 65 9.87 -2.65 4.55
N GLU A 66 10.56 -1.50 4.62
CA GLU A 66 10.14 -0.38 5.46
C GLU A 66 8.83 0.24 4.95
N ARG A 67 8.62 0.45 3.65
CA ARG A 67 7.37 1.08 3.16
C ARG A 67 6.10 0.27 3.43
N ASP A 68 6.21 -1.03 3.68
CA ASP A 68 5.08 -1.91 3.95
C ASP A 68 4.24 -1.48 5.16
N TRP A 69 4.88 -0.92 6.21
CA TRP A 69 4.16 -0.47 7.41
C TRP A 69 3.10 0.59 7.11
N GLU A 70 3.32 1.43 6.10
CA GLU A 70 2.38 2.50 5.74
C GLU A 70 1.22 1.93 4.90
N VAL A 71 1.44 0.87 4.12
CA VAL A 71 0.34 0.15 3.44
C VAL A 71 -0.57 -0.54 4.44
N ASP A 72 0.01 -1.24 5.42
CA ASP A 72 -0.71 -1.85 6.55
C ASP A 72 -1.53 -0.82 7.32
N ARG A 73 -0.92 0.33 7.60
CA ARG A 73 -1.59 1.44 8.30
C ARG A 73 -2.79 1.97 7.52
N LEU A 74 -2.65 2.17 6.21
CA LEU A 74 -3.75 2.61 5.35
C LEU A 74 -4.88 1.57 5.26
N HIS A 75 -4.52 0.28 5.21
CA HIS A 75 -5.50 -0.80 5.26
C HIS A 75 -6.29 -0.79 6.58
N TRP A 76 -5.62 -0.73 7.73
CA TRP A 76 -6.28 -0.66 9.04
C TRP A 76 -7.12 0.61 9.20
N PHE A 77 -6.65 1.71 8.65
CA PHE A 77 -7.40 2.95 8.64
C PHE A 77 -8.70 2.80 7.83
N LEU A 78 -8.63 2.28 6.60
CA LEU A 78 -9.81 2.00 5.78
C LEU A 78 -10.78 1.05 6.50
N GLU A 79 -10.27 -0.02 7.10
CA GLU A 79 -11.07 -0.97 7.86
C GLU A 79 -11.82 -0.28 9.01
N LYS A 80 -11.14 0.54 9.81
CA LYS A 80 -11.77 1.30 10.89
C LYS A 80 -12.87 2.25 10.40
N GLN A 81 -12.65 2.93 9.28
CA GLN A 81 -13.65 3.82 8.69
C GLN A 81 -14.88 3.05 8.24
N VAL A 82 -14.69 1.96 7.50
CA VAL A 82 -15.79 1.10 7.05
C VAL A 82 -16.57 0.54 8.23
N MET A 83 -15.88 0.00 9.25
CA MET A 83 -16.54 -0.52 10.44
C MET A 83 -17.32 0.55 11.21
N SER A 84 -16.88 1.82 11.15
CA SER A 84 -17.60 2.93 11.77
C SER A 84 -18.83 3.34 10.95
N ALA A 85 -18.72 3.37 9.62
CA ALA A 85 -19.85 3.60 8.72
C ALA A 85 -20.93 2.49 8.81
N LEU A 86 -20.52 1.23 9.03
CA LEU A 86 -21.45 0.12 9.25
C LEU A 86 -22.22 0.22 10.58
N ARG A 87 -21.67 0.93 11.58
CA ARG A 87 -22.32 1.12 12.89
C ARG A 87 -23.20 2.37 12.95
N ASP A 88 -22.90 3.39 12.15
CA ASP A 88 -23.67 4.64 12.11
C ASP A 88 -24.04 4.99 10.66
N VAL A 89 -25.32 4.86 10.34
CA VAL A 89 -25.88 5.18 9.01
C VAL A 89 -25.58 6.61 8.59
N ARG A 90 -25.42 7.56 9.53
CA ARG A 90 -25.07 8.95 9.20
C ARG A 90 -23.66 9.07 8.61
N LEU A 91 -22.72 8.26 9.09
CA LEU A 91 -21.36 8.20 8.55
C LEU A 91 -21.33 7.56 7.16
N LEU A 92 -22.17 6.54 6.94
CA LEU A 92 -22.34 5.91 5.64
C LEU A 92 -22.85 6.93 4.60
N LEU A 93 -23.86 7.72 4.97
CA LEU A 93 -24.40 8.79 4.13
C LEU A 93 -23.41 9.93 3.92
N SER A 94 -22.62 10.32 4.93
CA SER A 94 -21.61 11.39 4.78
C SER A 94 -20.46 11.01 3.86
N LEU A 95 -20.20 9.72 3.71
CA LEU A 95 -19.20 9.17 2.80
C LEU A 95 -19.73 8.94 1.37
N ASP A 96 -21.03 9.15 1.14
CA ASP A 96 -21.71 8.82 -0.12
C ASP A 96 -21.49 7.36 -0.54
N LEU A 97 -21.61 6.44 0.42
CA LEU A 97 -21.37 5.01 0.21
C LEU A 97 -22.62 4.17 0.47
N THR A 98 -22.69 3.05 -0.21
CA THR A 98 -23.63 1.96 0.05
C THR A 98 -22.95 0.80 0.80
N LEU A 99 -23.74 -0.07 1.45
CA LEU A 99 -23.22 -1.26 2.14
C LEU A 99 -22.42 -2.21 1.21
N PRO A 100 -22.86 -2.47 -0.04
CA PRO A 100 -22.05 -3.25 -0.98
C PRO A 100 -20.71 -2.58 -1.32
N GLU A 101 -20.67 -1.26 -1.49
CA GLU A 101 -19.44 -0.54 -1.79
C GLU A 101 -18.44 -0.62 -0.63
N CYS A 102 -18.91 -0.51 0.63
CA CYS A 102 -18.06 -0.74 1.80
C CYS A 102 -17.35 -2.10 1.76
N SER A 103 -18.08 -3.16 1.37
CA SER A 103 -17.51 -4.51 1.24
C SER A 103 -16.46 -4.58 0.11
N MET A 104 -16.73 -3.91 -1.01
CA MET A 104 -15.79 -3.84 -2.14
C MET A 104 -14.51 -3.08 -1.77
N TYR A 105 -14.61 -1.96 -1.05
CA TYR A 105 -13.44 -1.21 -0.58
C TYR A 105 -12.57 -2.03 0.38
N LEU A 106 -13.19 -2.76 1.32
CA LEU A 106 -12.46 -3.68 2.20
C LEU A 106 -11.71 -4.74 1.40
N LEU A 107 -12.38 -5.37 0.43
CA LEU A 107 -11.78 -6.40 -0.41
C LEU A 107 -10.60 -5.86 -1.22
N VAL A 108 -10.76 -4.71 -1.88
CA VAL A 108 -9.69 -4.08 -2.67
C VAL A 108 -8.50 -3.70 -1.77
N SER A 109 -8.75 -3.11 -0.60
CA SER A 109 -7.67 -2.77 0.34
C SER A 109 -6.87 -4.00 0.78
N ARG A 110 -7.56 -5.12 1.05
CA ARG A 110 -6.91 -6.39 1.42
C ARG A 110 -6.09 -6.97 0.27
N VAL A 111 -6.58 -6.85 -0.97
CA VAL A 111 -5.81 -7.30 -2.14
C VAL A 111 -4.54 -6.46 -2.32
N LEU A 112 -4.63 -5.14 -2.12
CA LEU A 112 -3.45 -4.26 -2.20
C LEU A 112 -2.41 -4.58 -1.12
N GLU A 113 -2.83 -4.78 0.13
CA GLU A 113 -1.95 -5.21 1.22
C GLU A 113 -1.26 -6.54 0.91
N ARG A 114 -1.99 -7.53 0.39
CA ARG A 114 -1.38 -8.79 -0.06
C ARG A 114 -0.37 -8.63 -1.19
N ILE A 115 -0.55 -7.65 -2.09
CA ILE A 115 0.43 -7.37 -3.14
C ILE A 115 1.68 -6.73 -2.52
N ALA A 116 1.51 -5.87 -1.50
CA ALA A 116 2.61 -5.28 -0.73
C ALA A 116 3.44 -6.39 -0.04
N ASP A 117 2.78 -7.32 0.66
CA ASP A 117 3.41 -8.52 1.25
C ASP A 117 4.25 -9.30 0.24
N HIS A 118 3.74 -9.46 -0.99
CA HIS A 118 4.48 -10.14 -2.04
C HIS A 118 5.72 -9.36 -2.49
N ALA A 119 5.65 -8.03 -2.54
CA ALA A 119 6.81 -7.18 -2.81
C ALA A 119 7.86 -7.29 -1.68
N VAL A 120 7.42 -7.33 -0.42
CA VAL A 120 8.28 -7.57 0.75
C VAL A 120 9.00 -8.91 0.63
N ARG A 121 8.29 -10.01 0.30
CA ARG A 121 8.92 -11.33 0.15
C ARG A 121 9.99 -11.36 -0.95
N ILE A 122 9.77 -10.64 -2.05
CA ILE A 122 10.78 -10.48 -3.11
C ILE A 122 11.99 -9.73 -2.55
N ALA A 123 11.79 -8.63 -1.83
CA ALA A 123 12.85 -7.85 -1.20
C ALA A 123 13.62 -8.65 -0.13
N GLU A 124 12.95 -9.42 0.71
CA GLU A 124 13.57 -10.33 1.69
C GLU A 124 14.46 -11.38 1.01
N THR A 125 14.05 -11.86 -0.17
CA THR A 125 14.87 -12.78 -0.96
C THR A 125 16.21 -12.12 -1.35
N VAL A 126 16.21 -10.85 -1.73
CA VAL A 126 17.45 -10.08 -2.02
C VAL A 126 18.35 -9.97 -0.80
N MET A 127 17.77 -9.84 0.39
CA MET A 127 18.54 -9.76 1.64
C MET A 127 19.22 -11.09 2.01
N ILE A 128 18.66 -12.22 1.57
CA ILE A 128 19.15 -13.57 1.85
C ILE A 128 20.16 -14.03 0.80
N LEU A 129 19.96 -13.64 -0.46
CA LEU A 129 20.89 -13.93 -1.54
C LEU A 129 22.22 -13.23 -1.26
N GLU A 130 23.20 -13.97 -0.73
CA GLU A 130 24.59 -13.53 -0.71
C GLU A 130 25.08 -13.27 -2.15
N LYS A 131 26.15 -12.49 -2.30
CA LYS A 131 26.76 -11.90 -3.53
C LYS A 131 26.80 -12.73 -4.84
N GLU A 132 26.34 -13.96 -4.87
CA GLU A 132 26.04 -14.70 -6.09
C GLU A 132 24.93 -13.99 -6.87
N ARG A 133 25.30 -13.44 -8.03
CA ARG A 133 24.34 -12.87 -8.96
C ARG A 133 23.32 -13.94 -9.35
N THR A 134 22.04 -13.61 -9.20
CA THR A 134 20.96 -14.43 -9.70
C THR A 134 21.20 -14.71 -11.20
N PRO A 135 21.04 -15.97 -11.66
CA PRO A 135 21.24 -16.31 -13.06
C PRO A 135 20.44 -15.37 -13.98
N PRO A 136 21.07 -14.82 -15.04
CA PRO A 136 20.41 -13.86 -15.95
C PRO A 136 19.12 -14.39 -16.57
N GLU A 137 19.03 -15.70 -16.78
CA GLU A 137 17.86 -16.40 -17.33
C GLU A 137 16.64 -16.25 -16.40
N ILE A 138 16.84 -16.35 -15.08
CA ILE A 138 15.78 -16.20 -14.08
C ILE A 138 15.29 -14.75 -14.05
N VAL A 139 16.23 -13.80 -14.10
CA VAL A 139 15.90 -12.36 -14.13
C VAL A 139 15.09 -12.02 -15.38
N ALA A 140 15.49 -12.51 -16.55
CA ALA A 140 14.79 -12.27 -17.81
C ALA A 140 13.37 -12.86 -17.82
N GLU A 141 13.18 -14.05 -17.25
CA GLU A 141 11.85 -14.67 -17.17
C GLU A 141 10.93 -13.91 -16.20
N LEU A 142 11.45 -13.46 -15.05
CA LEU A 142 10.70 -12.63 -14.11
C LEU A 142 10.29 -11.29 -14.74
N GLU A 143 11.15 -10.68 -15.55
CA GLU A 143 10.81 -9.45 -16.30
C GLU A 143 9.68 -9.69 -17.31
N ARG A 144 9.74 -10.81 -18.04
CA ARG A 144 8.69 -11.20 -18.97
C ARG A 144 7.35 -11.34 -18.25
N MET A 145 7.36 -12.00 -17.08
CA MET A 145 6.16 -12.14 -16.25
C MET A 145 5.66 -10.80 -15.71
N ALA A 146 6.56 -9.91 -15.27
CA ALA A 146 6.20 -8.58 -14.76
C ALA A 146 5.59 -7.69 -15.85
N GLN A 147 6.12 -7.73 -17.08
CA GLN A 147 5.59 -6.98 -18.23
C GLN A 147 4.20 -7.47 -18.67
N GLN A 148 3.92 -8.78 -18.52
CA GLN A 148 2.60 -9.34 -18.82
C GLN A 148 1.54 -8.98 -17.78
N ALA A 149 1.95 -8.56 -16.59
CA ALA A 149 1.07 -8.19 -15.48
C ALA A 149 0.72 -6.69 -15.45
N ALA A 150 1.40 -5.86 -16.24
CA ALA A 150 1.21 -4.40 -16.33
C ALA A 150 0.19 -4.02 -17.42
#